data_AF-A0A349ZZ68-F1
#
_entry.id   AF-A0A349ZZ68-F1
#
_cell.length_a   1.000
_cell.length_b   1.000
_cell.length_c   1.000
_cell.angle_alpha   90.00
_cell.angle_beta   90.00
_cell.angle_gamma   90.00
#
_symmetry.space_group_name_H-M   'P 1'
#
loop_
_entity.id
_entity.type
_entity.pdbx_description
1 polymer ?
#
loop_
_entity_poly.entity_id
_entity_poly.type
_entity_poly.pdbx_seq_one_letter_code
_entity_poly.pdbx_strand_id
1 'polypeptide(L)'
;RTGRIEYLEKDLARATEKGYYLGYKFVRGAYMEKERLRASERNYPDPIQPTKQASDDNYNAAIEFTMNHLDRVSAFFGTHNEESTALVMKKMAEMNLPNDPPNIWFGQLYGMSDNITYVLGAQKYNVCKYLPYGPVKDVVPYLTRRAQENTSIAGQTGRELGLIAKELKRRNEQKS
;
A
#
# COMPACT_ATOMS: atom_id res chain seq x y z
N ARG A 1 -9.30 -4.16 8.35
CA ARG A 1 -10.53 -4.82 8.86
C ARG A 1 -10.23 -6.30 9.02
N THR A 2 -10.90 -7.00 9.95
CA THR A 2 -10.82 -8.46 10.04
C THR A 2 -11.67 -9.12 8.93
N GLY A 3 -11.50 -10.43 8.74
CA GLY A 3 -12.32 -11.22 7.80
C GLY A 3 -12.12 -10.86 6.33
N ARG A 4 -10.95 -10.30 5.95
CA ARG A 4 -10.71 -9.83 4.58
C ARG A 4 -10.26 -10.93 3.63
N ILE A 5 -9.56 -11.95 4.10
CA ILE A 5 -9.12 -13.06 3.22
C ILE A 5 -10.31 -13.92 2.83
N GLU A 6 -11.16 -14.26 3.80
CA GLU A 6 -12.41 -14.99 3.60
C GLU A 6 -13.37 -14.22 2.68
N TYR A 7 -13.30 -12.89 2.71
CA TYR A 7 -14.02 -12.04 1.78
C TYR A 7 -13.47 -12.15 0.35
N LEU A 8 -12.13 -12.13 0.17
CA LEU A 8 -11.50 -12.32 -1.13
C LEU A 8 -11.80 -13.70 -1.74
N GLU A 9 -11.76 -14.76 -0.93
CA GLU A 9 -12.11 -16.12 -1.36
C GLU A 9 -13.56 -16.20 -1.87
N LYS A 10 -14.50 -15.60 -1.15
CA LYS A 10 -15.91 -15.53 -1.55
C LYS A 10 -16.12 -14.75 -2.84
N ASP A 11 -15.39 -13.65 -3.01
CA ASP A 11 -15.46 -12.85 -4.23
C ASP A 11 -14.85 -13.61 -5.41
N LEU A 12 -13.74 -14.33 -5.21
CA LEU A 12 -13.11 -15.17 -6.23
C LEU A 12 -14.05 -16.30 -6.68
N ALA A 13 -14.67 -17.01 -5.72
CA ALA A 13 -15.65 -18.04 -6.06
C ALA A 13 -16.78 -17.50 -6.94
N ARG A 14 -17.29 -16.31 -6.59
CA ARG A 14 -18.34 -15.63 -7.37
C ARG A 14 -17.85 -15.16 -8.75
N ALA A 15 -16.62 -14.64 -8.83
CA ALA A 15 -16.02 -14.20 -10.08
C ALA A 15 -15.81 -15.36 -11.05
N THR A 16 -15.38 -16.51 -10.53
CA THR A 16 -15.25 -17.76 -11.28
C THR A 16 -16.60 -18.26 -11.77
N GLU A 17 -17.62 -18.33 -10.90
CA GLU A 17 -18.98 -18.75 -11.26
C GLU A 17 -19.58 -17.87 -12.36
N LYS A 18 -19.39 -16.55 -12.27
CA LYS A 18 -20.03 -15.57 -13.16
C LYS A 18 -19.14 -15.12 -14.32
N GLY A 19 -17.93 -15.67 -14.45
CA GLY A 19 -17.02 -15.41 -15.57
C GLY A 19 -16.47 -13.98 -15.67
N TYR A 20 -16.31 -13.25 -14.55
CA TYR A 20 -15.68 -11.92 -14.55
C TYR A 20 -14.32 -11.91 -13.85
N TYR A 21 -13.57 -10.81 -13.98
CA TYR A 21 -12.26 -10.62 -13.33
C TYR A 21 -12.39 -9.68 -12.13
N LEU A 22 -11.57 -9.91 -11.11
CA LEU A 22 -11.50 -9.07 -9.92
C LEU A 22 -10.38 -8.03 -10.05
N GLY A 23 -10.67 -6.80 -9.64
CA GLY A 23 -9.67 -5.73 -9.52
C GLY A 23 -9.67 -5.18 -8.10
N TYR A 24 -8.58 -5.38 -7.36
CA TYR A 24 -8.47 -4.90 -5.98
C TYR A 24 -7.43 -3.80 -5.82
N LYS A 25 -7.76 -2.79 -5.03
CA LYS A 25 -6.79 -1.85 -4.46
C LYS A 25 -6.54 -2.22 -3.00
N PHE A 26 -5.41 -2.84 -2.73
CA PHE A 26 -5.03 -3.21 -1.36
C PHE A 26 -4.40 -2.02 -0.64
N VAL A 27 -4.97 -1.66 0.51
CA VAL A 27 -4.45 -0.67 1.45
C VAL A 27 -4.65 -1.18 2.88
N ARG A 28 -3.79 -0.78 3.82
CA ARG A 28 -3.94 -1.14 5.25
C ARG A 28 -5.15 -0.47 5.91
N GLY A 29 -5.51 0.71 5.43
CA GLY A 29 -6.57 1.56 5.98
C GLY A 29 -6.05 2.94 6.36
N ALA A 30 -6.95 3.91 6.49
CA ALA A 30 -6.61 5.31 6.78
C ALA A 30 -7.31 5.87 8.04
N TYR A 31 -8.15 5.07 8.71
CA TYR A 31 -9.07 5.55 9.76
C TYR A 31 -9.01 4.71 11.04
N MET A 32 -7.82 4.27 11.44
CA MET A 32 -7.67 3.28 12.51
C MET A 32 -8.18 3.80 13.86
N GLU A 33 -7.79 5.01 14.27
CA GLU A 33 -8.21 5.63 15.53
C GLU A 33 -9.73 5.90 15.54
N LYS A 34 -10.25 6.44 14.44
CA LYS A 34 -11.67 6.76 14.28
C LYS A 34 -12.57 5.51 14.34
N GLU A 35 -12.15 4.41 13.70
CA GLU A 35 -12.92 3.16 13.74
C GLU A 35 -12.93 2.55 15.15
N ARG A 36 -11.80 2.59 15.87
CA ARG A 36 -11.72 2.14 17.28
C ARG A 36 -12.59 2.98 18.21
N LEU A 37 -12.49 4.31 18.10
CA LEU A 37 -13.30 5.23 18.91
C LEU A 37 -14.80 4.98 18.69
N ARG A 38 -15.22 4.89 17.42
CA ARG A 38 -16.62 4.61 17.08
C ARG A 38 -17.11 3.27 17.62
N ALA A 39 -16.28 2.22 17.57
CA ALA A 39 -16.62 0.91 18.10
C ALA A 39 -16.84 0.94 19.62
N SER A 40 -15.97 1.66 20.34
CA SER A 40 -16.09 1.91 21.78
C SER A 40 -17.38 2.70 22.11
N GLU A 41 -17.61 3.83 21.44
CA GLU A 41 -18.78 4.69 21.68
C GLU A 41 -20.12 3.99 21.43
N ARG A 42 -20.16 3.09 20.44
CA ARG A 42 -21.37 2.38 20.03
C ARG A 42 -21.44 0.95 20.56
N ASN A 43 -20.50 0.57 21.43
CA ASN A 43 -20.44 -0.73 22.11
C ASN A 43 -20.58 -1.94 21.15
N TYR A 44 -19.85 -1.91 20.02
CA TYR A 44 -19.76 -3.05 19.11
C TYR A 44 -18.30 -3.50 18.94
N PRO A 45 -18.05 -4.76 18.54
CA PRO A 45 -16.68 -5.26 18.39
C PRO A 45 -15.85 -4.43 17.41
N ASP A 46 -14.60 -4.14 17.77
CA ASP A 46 -13.67 -3.41 16.90
C ASP A 46 -13.52 -4.14 15.54
N PRO A 47 -13.86 -3.48 14.41
CA PRO A 47 -13.88 -4.14 13.11
C PRO A 47 -12.50 -4.22 12.46
N ILE A 48 -11.45 -3.64 13.06
CA ILE A 48 -10.11 -3.59 12.49
C ILE A 48 -9.15 -4.59 13.15
N GLN A 49 -8.01 -4.83 12.50
CA GLN A 49 -7.00 -5.75 13.03
C GLN A 49 -6.48 -5.23 14.39
N PRO A 50 -6.21 -6.10 15.36
CA PRO A 50 -5.90 -5.68 16.74
C PRO A 50 -4.59 -4.90 16.84
N THR A 51 -3.61 -5.20 15.98
CA THR A 51 -2.29 -4.56 15.98
C THR A 51 -1.86 -4.14 14.58
N LYS A 52 -0.83 -3.28 14.52
CA LYS A 52 -0.16 -2.92 13.26
C LYS A 52 0.45 -4.16 12.59
N GLN A 53 1.08 -5.05 13.35
CA GLN A 53 1.61 -6.31 12.82
C GLN A 53 0.51 -7.19 12.23
N ALA A 54 -0.62 -7.38 12.92
CA ALA A 54 -1.75 -8.14 12.38
C ALA A 54 -2.31 -7.51 11.09
N SER A 55 -2.24 -6.18 10.94
CA SER A 55 -2.59 -5.50 9.69
C SER A 55 -1.57 -5.77 8.58
N ASP A 56 -0.28 -5.80 8.90
CA ASP A 56 0.80 -6.13 7.96
C ASP A 56 0.69 -7.58 7.48
N ASP A 57 0.51 -8.51 8.40
CA ASP A 57 0.36 -9.95 8.09
C ASP A 57 -0.86 -10.17 7.19
N ASN A 58 -1.97 -9.48 7.48
CA ASN A 58 -3.17 -9.58 6.65
C ASN A 58 -3.00 -8.93 5.26
N TYR A 59 -2.21 -7.85 5.15
CA TYR A 59 -1.82 -7.28 3.85
C TYR A 59 -0.94 -8.25 3.06
N ASN A 60 0.03 -8.88 3.71
CA ASN A 60 0.91 -9.86 3.09
C ASN A 60 0.14 -11.12 2.65
N ALA A 61 -0.83 -11.58 3.43
CA ALA A 61 -1.74 -12.66 3.01
C ALA A 61 -2.56 -12.29 1.76
N ALA A 62 -2.94 -11.01 1.59
CA ALA A 62 -3.62 -10.55 0.37
C ALA A 62 -2.68 -10.51 -0.85
N ILE A 63 -1.38 -10.25 -0.65
CA ILE A 63 -0.35 -10.41 -1.70
C ILE A 63 -0.31 -11.88 -2.14
N GLU A 64 -0.16 -12.81 -1.19
CA GLU A 64 -0.10 -14.25 -1.49
C GLU A 64 -1.35 -14.74 -2.22
N PHE A 65 -2.54 -14.34 -1.74
CA PHE A 65 -3.80 -14.64 -2.40
C PHE A 65 -3.81 -14.17 -3.85
N THR A 66 -3.37 -12.94 -4.11
CA THR A 66 -3.33 -12.39 -5.47
C THR A 66 -2.38 -13.20 -6.36
N MET A 67 -1.17 -13.48 -5.87
CA MET A 67 -0.15 -14.21 -6.63
C MET A 67 -0.61 -15.61 -7.01
N ASN A 68 -1.39 -16.27 -6.16
CA ASN A 68 -1.95 -17.59 -6.46
C ASN A 68 -3.14 -17.57 -7.43
N HIS A 69 -3.68 -16.40 -7.77
CA HIS A 69 -4.92 -16.24 -8.53
C HIS A 69 -4.81 -15.18 -9.65
N LEU A 70 -3.62 -15.00 -10.22
CA LEU A 70 -3.35 -14.00 -11.26
C LEU A 70 -4.14 -14.22 -12.56
N ASP A 71 -4.69 -15.41 -12.77
CA ASP A 71 -5.59 -15.75 -13.88
C ASP A 71 -6.97 -15.07 -13.77
N ARG A 72 -7.32 -14.60 -12.56
CA ARG A 72 -8.65 -14.05 -12.26
C ARG A 72 -8.61 -12.73 -11.49
N VAL A 73 -7.49 -12.43 -10.82
CA VAL A 73 -7.33 -11.29 -9.92
C VAL A 73 -6.24 -10.35 -10.41
N SER A 74 -6.60 -9.09 -10.56
CA SER A 74 -5.68 -7.95 -10.74
C SER A 74 -5.59 -7.15 -9.45
N ALA A 75 -4.40 -6.67 -9.14
CA ALA A 75 -4.13 -5.95 -7.90
C ALA A 75 -3.35 -4.65 -8.11
N PHE A 76 -3.77 -3.64 -7.35
CA PHE A 76 -3.05 -2.41 -7.09
C PHE A 76 -2.61 -2.42 -5.63
N PHE A 77 -1.31 -2.55 -5.38
CA PHE A 77 -0.70 -2.56 -4.06
C PHE A 77 -0.38 -1.14 -3.60
N GLY A 78 -1.36 -0.51 -2.93
CA GLY A 78 -1.21 0.81 -2.32
C GLY A 78 -0.48 0.72 -0.98
N THR A 79 0.83 0.95 -0.99
CA THR A 79 1.67 0.82 0.21
C THR A 79 2.90 1.73 0.17
N HIS A 80 3.23 2.29 1.33
CA HIS A 80 4.50 2.96 1.61
C HIS A 80 5.50 2.04 2.32
N ASN A 81 5.10 0.82 2.69
CA ASN A 81 5.97 -0.15 3.36
C ASN A 81 6.93 -0.82 2.36
N GLU A 82 8.24 -0.64 2.56
CA GLU A 82 9.32 -1.22 1.75
C GLU A 82 9.29 -2.76 1.77
N GLU A 83 9.03 -3.39 2.91
CA GLU A 83 9.01 -4.85 3.06
C GLU A 83 7.85 -5.47 2.27
N SER A 84 6.64 -4.89 2.35
CA SER A 84 5.51 -5.36 1.55
C SER A 84 5.77 -5.15 0.05
N THR A 85 6.44 -4.06 -0.35
CA THR A 85 6.81 -3.83 -1.75
C THR A 85 7.82 -4.88 -2.23
N ALA A 86 8.86 -5.13 -1.43
CA ALA A 86 9.86 -6.15 -1.72
C ALA A 86 9.27 -7.56 -1.78
N LEU A 87 8.26 -7.86 -0.95
CA LEU A 87 7.56 -9.15 -0.99
C LEU A 87 6.84 -9.36 -2.33
N VAL A 88 6.11 -8.36 -2.83
CA VAL A 88 5.46 -8.45 -4.16
C VAL A 88 6.51 -8.69 -5.25
N MET A 89 7.59 -7.90 -5.26
CA MET A 89 8.67 -8.05 -6.25
C MET A 89 9.33 -9.43 -6.19
N LYS A 90 9.61 -9.92 -4.98
CA LYS A 90 10.17 -11.26 -4.76
C LYS A 90 9.26 -12.35 -5.34
N LYS A 91 7.96 -12.28 -5.05
CA LYS A 91 6.97 -13.25 -5.55
C LYS A 91 6.87 -13.22 -7.08
N MET A 92 6.86 -12.02 -7.67
CA MET A 92 6.87 -11.88 -9.13
C MET A 92 8.11 -12.54 -9.74
N ALA A 93 9.29 -12.32 -9.14
CA ALA A 93 10.53 -12.94 -9.61
C ALA A 93 10.53 -14.48 -9.44
N GLU A 94 10.05 -15.00 -8.31
CA GLU A 94 9.89 -16.45 -8.07
C GLU A 94 8.97 -17.12 -9.10
N MET A 95 7.97 -16.39 -9.58
CA MET A 95 7.03 -16.84 -10.62
C MET A 95 7.50 -16.55 -12.05
N ASN A 96 8.71 -15.99 -12.23
CA ASN A 96 9.25 -15.55 -13.53
C ASN A 96 8.30 -14.60 -14.31
N LEU A 97 7.57 -13.75 -13.59
CA LEU A 97 6.74 -12.73 -14.22
C LEU A 97 7.61 -11.59 -14.76
N PRO A 98 7.20 -10.93 -15.86
CA PRO A 98 7.80 -9.66 -16.22
C PRO A 98 7.56 -8.64 -15.09
N ASN A 99 8.29 -7.52 -15.11
CA ASN A 99 8.13 -6.47 -14.08
C ASN A 99 6.86 -5.63 -14.32
N ASP A 100 6.31 -5.63 -15.54
CA ASP A 100 5.18 -4.83 -15.98
C ASP A 100 3.92 -5.65 -16.37
N PRO A 101 3.55 -6.74 -15.67
CA PRO A 101 2.38 -7.51 -16.07
C PRO A 101 1.12 -6.64 -15.83
N PRO A 102 0.14 -6.68 -16.75
CA PRO A 102 -0.97 -5.71 -16.75
C PRO A 102 -1.86 -5.78 -15.50
N ASN A 103 -1.82 -6.91 -14.79
CA ASN A 103 -2.63 -7.22 -13.62
C ASN A 103 -1.96 -6.83 -12.28
N ILE A 104 -0.70 -6.37 -12.25
CA ILE A 104 -0.03 -5.96 -11.01
C ILE A 104 0.44 -4.52 -11.12
N TRP A 105 0.03 -3.70 -10.17
CA TRP A 105 0.40 -2.30 -10.05
C TRP A 105 0.84 -1.95 -8.64
N PHE A 106 1.80 -1.06 -8.52
CA PHE A 106 2.25 -0.48 -7.26
C PHE A 106 1.76 0.97 -7.14
N GLY A 107 1.47 1.39 -5.91
CA GLY A 107 0.97 2.74 -5.67
C GLY A 107 1.44 3.36 -4.37
N GLN A 108 1.90 4.62 -4.48
CA GLN A 108 2.21 5.47 -3.33
C GLN A 108 1.44 6.78 -3.43
N LEU A 109 1.15 7.43 -2.30
CA LEU A 109 0.76 8.84 -2.29
C LEU A 109 1.89 9.70 -2.87
N TYR A 110 1.51 10.73 -3.63
CA TYR A 110 2.47 11.72 -4.11
C TYR A 110 3.09 12.50 -2.94
N GLY A 111 4.42 12.68 -2.94
CA GLY A 111 5.16 13.36 -1.88
C GLY A 111 5.45 12.49 -0.65
N MET A 112 5.31 11.17 -0.75
CA MET A 112 5.62 10.23 0.31
C MET A 112 6.34 8.99 -0.24
N SER A 113 7.46 8.62 0.38
CA SER A 113 8.25 7.42 0.04
C SER A 113 8.64 7.37 -1.44
N ASP A 114 9.12 8.51 -1.97
CA ASP A 114 9.47 8.61 -3.39
C ASP A 114 10.63 7.68 -3.76
N ASN A 115 11.51 7.37 -2.79
CA ASN A 115 12.56 6.36 -2.94
C ASN A 115 12.02 5.01 -3.44
N ILE A 116 10.87 4.55 -2.93
CA ILE A 116 10.24 3.30 -3.37
C ILE A 116 9.80 3.41 -4.82
N THR A 117 9.07 4.49 -5.14
CA THR A 117 8.56 4.74 -6.48
C THR A 117 9.69 4.86 -7.51
N TYR A 118 10.80 5.52 -7.16
CA TYR A 118 11.96 5.65 -8.04
C TYR A 118 12.61 4.30 -8.34
N VAL A 119 12.78 3.44 -7.33
CA VAL A 119 13.35 2.09 -7.54
C VAL A 119 12.44 1.26 -8.44
N LEU A 120 11.13 1.25 -8.17
CA LEU A 120 10.14 0.53 -8.99
C LEU A 120 10.15 1.02 -10.45
N GLY A 121 10.14 2.33 -10.66
CA GLY A 121 10.18 2.93 -12.00
C GLY A 121 11.49 2.67 -12.73
N ALA A 122 12.63 2.73 -12.05
CA ALA A 122 13.93 2.39 -12.62
C ALA A 122 14.00 0.92 -13.07
N GLN A 123 13.38 0.02 -12.30
CA GLN A 123 13.27 -1.41 -12.61
C GLN A 123 12.10 -1.75 -13.53
N LYS A 124 11.39 -0.76 -14.08
CA LYS A 124 10.29 -0.92 -15.05
C LYS A 124 9.07 -1.66 -14.51
N TYR A 125 8.79 -1.54 -13.21
CA TYR A 125 7.52 -2.00 -12.66
C TYR A 125 6.37 -1.03 -13.00
N ASN A 126 5.17 -1.57 -13.12
CA ASN A 126 3.94 -0.78 -13.20
C ASN A 126 3.71 -0.03 -11.88
N VAL A 127 4.02 1.27 -11.85
CA VAL A 127 3.95 2.09 -10.63
C VAL A 127 3.23 3.41 -10.91
N CYS A 128 2.42 3.85 -9.94
CA CYS A 128 1.65 5.09 -10.01
C CYS A 128 1.76 5.91 -8.72
N LYS A 129 1.64 7.24 -8.87
CA LYS A 129 1.45 8.16 -7.74
C LYS A 129 -0.02 8.56 -7.63
N TYR A 130 -0.59 8.40 -6.45
CA TYR A 130 -1.91 8.92 -6.13
C TYR A 130 -1.79 10.40 -5.77
N LEU A 131 -2.26 11.26 -6.68
CA LEU A 131 -2.20 12.70 -6.58
C LEU A 131 -3.61 13.28 -6.37
N PRO A 132 -3.91 13.84 -5.18
CA PRO A 132 -5.07 14.70 -5.01
C PRO A 132 -4.89 15.97 -5.86
N TYR A 133 -5.91 16.32 -6.64
CA TYR A 133 -5.90 17.53 -7.47
C TYR A 133 -7.21 18.29 -7.31
N GLY A 134 -7.16 19.62 -7.37
CA GLY A 134 -8.34 20.48 -7.24
C GLY A 134 -7.98 21.89 -6.76
N PRO A 135 -8.96 22.82 -6.70
CA PRO A 135 -8.77 24.16 -6.18
C PRO A 135 -8.27 24.12 -4.72
N VAL A 136 -7.38 25.05 -4.36
CA VAL A 136 -6.72 25.11 -3.03
C VAL A 136 -7.72 24.99 -1.88
N LYS A 137 -8.82 25.75 -1.93
CA LYS A 137 -9.87 25.75 -0.91
C LYS A 137 -10.48 24.36 -0.64
N ASP A 138 -10.53 23.51 -1.66
CA ASP A 138 -11.19 22.19 -1.58
C ASP A 138 -10.19 21.10 -1.19
N VAL A 139 -8.90 21.26 -1.55
CA VAL A 139 -7.84 20.28 -1.25
C VAL A 139 -7.19 20.49 0.11
N VAL A 140 -7.14 21.72 0.64
CA VAL A 140 -6.51 22.01 1.94
C VAL A 140 -7.11 21.16 3.07
N PRO A 141 -8.44 21.03 3.24
CA PRO A 141 -9.02 20.17 4.28
C PRO A 141 -8.67 18.68 4.12
N TYR A 142 -8.46 18.20 2.90
CA TYR A 142 -7.98 16.85 2.64
C TYR A 142 -6.51 16.70 3.08
N LEU A 143 -5.66 17.65 2.69
CA LEU A 143 -4.23 17.64 3.03
C LEU A 143 -4.01 17.74 4.54
N THR A 144 -4.75 18.59 5.26
CA THR A 144 -4.66 18.71 6.72
C THR A 144 -5.04 17.40 7.42
N ARG A 145 -6.13 16.74 7.00
CA ARG A 145 -6.51 15.43 7.55
C ARG A 145 -5.44 14.38 7.28
N ARG A 146 -4.89 14.35 6.06
CA ARG A 146 -3.79 13.45 5.73
C ARG A 146 -2.54 13.74 6.55
N ALA A 147 -2.19 15.01 6.77
CA ALA A 147 -1.06 15.36 7.63
C ALA A 147 -1.27 14.86 9.06
N GLN A 148 -2.46 15.08 9.64
CA GLN A 148 -2.81 14.65 10.99
C GLN A 148 -2.81 13.12 11.15
N GLU A 149 -3.43 12.39 10.21
CA GLU A 149 -3.48 10.94 10.24
C GLU A 149 -2.09 10.32 9.96
N ASN A 150 -1.29 10.94 9.10
CA ASN A 150 0.08 10.51 8.81
C ASN A 150 1.07 10.83 9.94
N THR A 151 0.73 11.67 10.92
CA THR A 151 1.56 11.84 12.13
C THR A 151 1.71 10.53 12.90
N SER A 152 0.76 9.60 12.77
CA SER A 152 0.87 8.23 13.30
C SER A 152 1.83 7.33 12.49
N ILE A 153 2.22 7.75 11.28
CA ILE A 153 3.25 7.13 10.43
C ILE A 153 4.65 7.72 10.77
N ALA A 154 4.83 8.18 12.02
CA ALA A 154 6.00 8.90 12.51
C ALA A 154 7.36 8.25 12.20
N GLY A 155 7.41 6.93 11.93
CA GLY A 155 8.65 6.24 11.58
C GLY A 155 9.15 6.42 10.14
N GLN A 156 8.26 6.64 9.16
CA GLN A 156 8.68 6.63 7.75
C GLN A 156 9.33 7.94 7.32
N THR A 157 8.77 9.08 7.74
CA THR A 157 9.32 10.41 7.43
C THR A 157 10.73 10.57 8.01
N GLY A 158 10.97 10.10 9.25
CA GLY A 158 12.29 10.14 9.86
C GLY A 158 13.33 9.29 9.10
N ARG A 159 12.93 8.10 8.63
CA ARG A 159 13.77 7.23 7.80
C ARG A 159 14.10 7.88 6.45
N GLU A 160 13.13 8.52 5.80
CA GLU A 160 13.32 9.21 4.52
C GLU A 160 14.30 10.38 4.65
N LEU A 161 14.15 11.21 5.69
CA LEU A 161 15.11 12.28 6.00
C LEU A 161 16.52 11.72 6.25
N GLY A 162 16.64 10.59 6.95
CA GLY A 162 17.90 9.90 7.17
C GLY A 162 18.55 9.41 5.86
N LEU A 163 17.77 8.87 4.93
CA LEU A 163 18.25 8.44 3.62
C LEU A 163 18.72 9.62 2.76
N ILE A 164 17.97 10.73 2.78
CA ILE A 164 18.36 11.97 2.07
C ILE A 164 19.67 12.51 2.63
N ALA A 165 19.81 12.60 3.96
CA ALA A 165 21.04 13.06 4.60
C ALA A 165 22.24 12.16 4.24
N LYS A 166 22.05 10.84 4.23
CA LYS A 166 23.08 9.87 3.82
C LYS A 166 23.51 10.06 2.36
N GLU A 167 22.55 10.25 1.45
CA GLU A 167 22.84 10.46 0.02
C GLU A 167 23.54 11.80 -0.22
N LEU A 168 23.13 12.87 0.48
CA LEU A 168 23.80 14.18 0.41
C LEU A 168 25.26 14.08 0.86
N LYS A 169 25.52 13.38 1.99
CA LYS A 169 26.88 13.14 2.49
C LYS A 169 27.73 12.41 1.45
N ARG A 170 27.22 11.30 0.89
CA ARG A 170 27.90 10.50 -0.13
C ARG A 170 28.31 11.34 -1.35
N ARG A 171 27.42 12.24 -1.81
CA ARG A 171 27.71 13.13 -2.96
C ARG A 171 28.78 14.17 -2.65
N ASN A 172 28.82 14.69 -1.42
CA ASN A 172 29.84 15.66 -1.02
C ASN A 172 31.23 15.01 -0.90
N GLU A 173 31.29 13.77 -0.40
CA GLU A 173 32.53 12.98 -0.33
C GLU A 173 33.07 12.60 -1.71
N GLN A 174 32.22 12.48 -2.74
CA GLN A 174 32.64 12.22 -4.13
C GLN A 174 33.08 13.47 -4.91
N LYS A 175 32.83 14.66 -4.35
CA LYS A 175 33.22 15.95 -4.96
C LYS A 175 34.50 16.54 -4.37
N SER A 176 34.99 15.99 -3.25
CA SER A 176 36.27 16.33 -2.62
C SER A 176 37.36 15.36 -3.06
#